data_AF-A0A0R3VSJ4-F1
#
_entry.id   AF-A0A0R3VSJ4-F1
#
_cell.length_a   1.000
_cell.length_b   1.000
_cell.length_c   1.000
_cell.angle_alpha   90.00
_cell.angle_beta   90.00
_cell.angle_gamma   90.00
#
_symmetry.space_group_name_H-M   'P 1'
#
loop_
_entity.id
_entity.type
_entity.pdbx_description
1 polymer ?
#
loop_
_entity_poly.entity_id
_entity_poly.type
_entity_poly.pdbx_seq_one_letter_code
_entity_poly.pdbx_strand_id
1 'polypeptide(L)' 'MADYFMKVSNTEPIKSQDAETVASVFFTRWICQHEVPESSHSDQGPNFESQLLTELCKILGISKMRTTPKH' A
#
# COMPACT_ATOMS: atom_id res chain seq x y z
N MET A 1 1.01 5.94 -4.94
CA MET A 1 1.03 4.50 -5.29
C MET A 1 1.25 4.38 -6.78
N ALA A 2 1.98 3.36 -7.22
CA ALA A 2 2.24 3.14 -8.64
C ALA A 2 1.98 1.68 -8.98
N ASP A 3 1.29 1.47 -10.09
CA ASP A 3 1.08 0.17 -10.69
C ASP A 3 2.14 -0.02 -11.79
N TYR A 4 3.00 -1.01 -11.61
CA TYR A 4 4.10 -1.25 -12.55
C TYR A 4 3.60 -1.86 -13.87
N PHE A 5 2.52 -2.64 -13.83
CA PHE A 5 2.01 -3.38 -14.98
C PHE A 5 1.31 -2.46 -15.99
N MET A 6 0.37 -1.64 -15.51
CA MET A 6 -0.37 -0.64 -16.27
C MET A 6 0.43 0.66 -16.45
N LYS A 7 1.56 0.82 -15.76
CA LYS A 7 2.38 2.05 -15.74
C LYS A 7 1.58 3.29 -15.32
N VAL A 8 0.71 3.14 -14.33
CA VAL A 8 -0.10 4.23 -13.77
C VAL A 8 0.45 4.63 -12.40
N SER A 9 0.47 5.93 -12.11
CA SER A 9 0.83 6.46 -10.81
C SER A 9 -0.25 7.40 -10.27
N ASN A 10 -0.68 7.14 -9.04
CA ASN A 10 -1.61 8.00 -8.31
C ASN A 10 -0.89 8.63 -7.13
N THR A 11 -0.95 9.95 -7.04
CA THR A 11 -0.46 10.73 -5.90
C THR A 11 -1.64 11.36 -5.20
N GLU A 12 -1.94 10.87 -4.01
CA GLU A 12 -3.01 11.41 -3.18
C GLU A 12 -2.41 12.27 -2.06
N PRO A 13 -2.89 13.50 -1.83
CA PRO A 13 -2.47 14.29 -0.69
C PRO A 13 -3.06 13.69 0.58
N ILE A 14 -2.18 13.28 1.50
CA ILE A 14 -2.58 12.68 2.77
C ILE A 14 -2.32 13.68 3.89
N LYS A 15 -3.33 13.93 4.75
CA LYS A 15 -3.25 14.90 5.85
C LYS A 15 -2.30 14.45 6.97
N SER A 16 -2.12 13.15 7.13
CA SER A 16 -1.26 12.53 8.12
C SER A 16 -0.68 11.23 7.57
N GLN A 17 0.56 10.91 7.95
CA GLN A 17 1.23 9.71 7.46
C GLN A 17 0.97 8.48 8.34
N ASP A 18 0.12 8.55 9.36
CA ASP A 18 -0.19 7.40 10.20
C ASP A 18 -0.77 6.22 9.41
N ALA A 19 -0.61 5.02 9.99
CA ALA A 19 -1.02 3.76 9.40
C ALA A 19 -2.49 3.72 8.98
N GLU A 20 -3.39 4.28 9.79
CA GLU A 20 -4.83 4.29 9.53
C GLU A 20 -5.17 5.12 8.31
N THR A 21 -4.61 6.33 8.24
CA THR A 21 -4.81 7.24 7.12
C THR A 21 -4.22 6.65 5.84
N VAL A 22 -3.02 6.08 5.90
CA VAL A 22 -2.36 5.42 4.76
C VAL A 22 -3.19 4.24 4.25
N ALA A 23 -3.69 3.37 5.14
CA ALA A 23 -4.50 2.23 4.76
C ALA A 23 -5.88 2.62 4.21
N SER A 24 -6.50 3.65 4.77
CA SER A 24 -7.77 4.18 4.27
C SER A 24 -7.62 4.73 2.85
N VAL A 25 -6.58 5.53 2.60
CA VAL A 25 -6.27 6.04 1.26
C VAL A 25 -5.90 4.90 0.31
N PHE A 26 -5.10 3.92 0.76
CA PHE A 26 -4.78 2.74 -0.03
C PHE A 26 -6.05 1.98 -0.45
N PHE A 27 -6.96 1.70 0.47
CA PHE A 27 -8.20 1.00 0.13
C PHE A 27 -9.12 1.83 -0.77
N THR A 28 -9.46 3.05 -0.34
CA THR A 28 -10.50 3.86 -0.99
C THR A 28 -10.06 4.51 -2.31
N ARG A 29 -8.78 4.87 -2.43
CA ARG A 29 -8.26 5.57 -3.63
C ARG A 29 -7.52 4.65 -4.58
N TRP A 30 -6.97 3.54 -4.10
CA TRP A 30 -6.27 2.60 -4.96
C TRP A 30 -7.12 1.38 -5.24
N ILE A 31 -7.42 0.57 -4.21
CA ILE A 31 -8.13 -0.71 -4.38
C ILE A 31 -9.55 -0.55 -4.92
N CYS A 32 -10.26 0.54 -4.59
CA CYS A 32 -11.59 0.78 -5.17
C CYS A 32 -11.54 1.30 -6.62
N GLN A 33 -10.42 1.86 -7.06
CA GLN A 33 -10.28 2.45 -8.41
C GLN A 33 -9.56 1.52 -9.39
N HIS A 34 -8.72 0.64 -8.87
CA HIS A 34 -7.91 -0.31 -9.60
C HIS A 34 -8.23 -1.72 -9.14
N GLU A 35 -7.77 -2.72 -9.88
CA GLU A 35 -7.87 -4.11 -9.42
C GLU A 35 -6.97 -4.34 -8.19
N VAL A 36 -7.34 -5.34 -7.37
CA VAL A 36 -6.52 -5.74 -6.23
C VAL A 36 -5.20 -6.32 -6.76
N PRO A 37 -4.04 -5.74 -6.41
CA PRO A 37 -2.76 -6.24 -6.91
C PRO A 37 -2.40 -7.57 -6.24
N GLU A 38 -1.82 -8.50 -7.00
CA GLU A 38 -1.35 -9.78 -6.45
C GLU A 38 -0.23 -9.58 -5.42
N SER A 39 0.60 -8.56 -5.61
CA SER A 39 1.66 -8.21 -4.66
C SER A 39 1.83 -6.70 -4.48
N SER A 40 2.13 -6.29 -3.25
CA SER A 40 2.44 -4.89 -2.93
C SER A 40 3.89 -4.78 -2.48
N HIS A 41 4.67 -3.96 -3.20
CA HIS A 41 6.04 -3.64 -2.82
C HIS A 41 6.07 -2.33 -2.05
N SER A 42 6.56 -2.37 -0.81
CA SER A 42 6.67 -1.19 0.05
C SER A 42 8.01 -1.18 0.75
N ASP A 43 8.47 0.03 1.08
CA ASP A 43 9.58 0.19 2.02
C ASP A 43 9.21 -0.28 3.43
N GLN A 44 10.24 -0.46 4.26
CA GLN A 44 10.11 -0.85 5.66
C GLN A 44 9.74 0.33 6.56
N GLY A 45 9.12 1.38 6.02
CA GLY A 45 8.63 2.50 6.80
C GLY A 45 7.59 2.04 7.84
N PRO A 46 7.57 2.62 9.05
CA PRO A 46 6.71 2.15 10.15
C PRO A 46 5.21 2.17 9.82
N ASN A 47 4.78 3.09 8.96
CA ASN A 47 3.38 3.17 8.53
C ASN A 47 3.00 2.02 7.59
N PHE A 48 3.94 1.59 6.77
CA PHE A 48 3.76 0.46 5.86
C PHE A 48 3.99 -0.88 6.55
N GLU A 49 4.80 -0.96 7.60
CA GLU A 49 4.97 -2.15 8.45
C GLU A 49 3.95 -2.25 9.60
N SER A 50 2.97 -1.35 9.62
CA SER A 50 1.91 -1.40 10.62
C SER A 50 1.10 -2.69 10.55
N GLN A 51 0.60 -3.13 11.71
CA GLN A 51 -0.29 -4.30 11.79
C GLN A 51 -1.56 -4.08 10.96
N LEU A 52 -2.08 -2.86 10.94
CA LEU A 52 -3.29 -2.50 10.21
C LEU A 52 -3.14 -2.68 8.70
N LEU A 53 -2.04 -2.20 8.12
CA LEU A 53 -1.79 -2.42 6.69
C LEU A 53 -1.53 -3.90 6.38
N THR A 54 -0.89 -4.61 7.32
CA THR A 54 -0.63 -6.05 7.19
C THR A 54 -1.93 -6.87 7.19
N GLU A 55 -2.86 -6.60 8.10
CA GLU A 55 -4.17 -7.26 8.10
C GLU A 55 -5.01 -6.88 6.89
N LEU A 56 -4.95 -5.62 6.44
CA LEU A 56 -5.62 -5.19 5.21
C LEU A 56 -5.11 -5.98 3.99
N CYS A 57 -3.79 -6.14 3.84
CA CYS A 57 -3.21 -6.96 2.78
C CYS A 57 -3.69 -8.41 2.86
N LYS A 58 -3.79 -9.00 4.07
CA LYS A 58 -4.31 -10.37 4.24
C LYS A 58 -5.77 -10.50 3.81
N ILE A 59 -6.63 -9.55 4.18
CA ILE A 59 -8.05 -9.54 3.80
C ILE A 59 -8.18 -9.45 2.27
N LEU A 60 -7.34 -8.65 1.64
CA LEU A 60 -7.34 -8.44 0.19
C LEU A 60 -6.58 -9.55 -0.58
N GLY A 61 -5.91 -10.48 0.11
CA GLY A 61 -5.08 -11.51 -0.53
C GLY A 61 -3.82 -10.97 -1.21
N ILE A 62 -3.36 -9.77 -0.83
CA ILE A 62 -2.18 -9.11 -1.40
C ILE A 62 -0.92 -9.68 -0.76
N SER A 63 -0.03 -10.22 -1.58
CA SER A 63 1.28 -10.68 -1.13
C SER A 63 2.22 -9.49 -0.92
N LYS A 64 2.47 -9.13 0.34
CA LYS A 64 3.34 -8.00 0.65
C LYS A 64 4.80 -8.40 0.48
N MET A 65 5.48 -7.79 -0.50
CA MET A 65 6.89 -8.03 -0.79
C MET A 65 7.74 -6.92 -0.18
N ARG A 66 8.59 -7.25 0.80
CA ARG A 66 9.53 -6.30 1.41
C ARG A 66 10.65 -5.92 0.45
N THR A 67 10.96 -4.64 0.33
CA THR A 67 12.30 -4.23 -0.15
C THR A 67 13.34 -4.64 0.90
N THR A 68 14.52 -5.05 0.44
CA THR A 68 15.69 -5.16 1.33
C THR A 68 15.94 -3.80 1.99
N PRO A 69 16.25 -3.76 3.29
CA PRO A 69 16.63 -2.51 3.93
C PRO A 69 17.79 -1.89 3.14
N LYS A 70 17.63 -0.66 2.66
CA LYS A 70 18.75 0.08 2.09
C LYS A 70 19.70 0.42 3.24
N HIS A 71 20.90 -0.14 3.17
CA HIS A 71 22.05 0.16 4.03
C HIS A 71 22.53 1.60 3.87
#